data_AF-A0AAV3ZSM6-F1
#
_entry.id   AF-A0AAV3ZSM6-F1
#
_cell.length_a   1.000
_cell.length_b   1.000
_cell.length_c   1.000
_cell.angle_alpha   90.00
_cell.angle_beta   90.00
_cell.angle_gamma   90.00
#
_symmetry.space_group_name_H-M   'P 1'
#
loop_
_entity.id
_entity.type
_entity.pdbx_description
1 polymer ?
#
loop_
_entity_poly.entity_id
_entity_poly.type
_entity_poly.pdbx_seq_one_letter_code
_entity_poly.pdbx_strand_id
1 'polypeptide(L)'
;MNNPIITTPDNIPTNHARRDTSPCQAREKYRRPDGRCNNLRNPDWGSTNIPLTRVLPNAYKDNNSIPRITGVGGAILPGARTVSVNCHGPSDKRADVTLMVMQWGQFLDHDVDLTPHPSREFTHRDLDLNLATQ
;
A
#
# COMPACT_ATOMS: atom_id res chain seq x y z
N MET A 1 26.52 -11.52 28.73
CA MET A 1 26.20 -10.09 28.85
C MET A 1 24.90 -9.88 28.10
N ASN A 2 23.81 -9.82 28.87
CA ASN A 2 22.44 -9.79 28.36
C ASN A 2 22.11 -8.35 27.93
N ASN A 3 21.74 -8.17 26.67
CA ASN A 3 21.25 -6.89 26.16
C ASN A 3 19.78 -6.72 26.63
N PRO A 4 19.38 -5.57 27.18
CA PRO A 4 18.06 -5.43 27.76
C PRO A 4 17.00 -5.40 26.67
N ILE A 5 15.97 -6.22 26.86
CA ILE A 5 14.71 -6.15 26.14
C ILE A 5 14.08 -4.81 26.53
N ILE A 6 14.00 -3.87 25.58
CA ILE A 6 13.18 -2.67 25.75
C ILE A 6 11.72 -3.13 25.76
N THR A 7 11.17 -3.29 26.95
CA THR A 7 9.73 -3.42 27.16
C THR A 7 9.14 -2.02 27.01
N THR A 8 8.49 -1.74 25.87
CA THR A 8 7.68 -0.53 25.73
C THR A 8 6.49 -0.64 26.70
N PRO A 9 6.22 0.39 27.54
CA PRO A 9 5.07 0.38 28.42
C PRO A 9 3.78 0.57 27.61
N ASP A 10 2.76 -0.19 28.02
CA ASP A 10 1.34 0.12 27.95
C ASP A 10 0.66 0.29 26.58
N ASN A 11 0.03 -0.81 26.15
CA ASN A 11 -1.43 -0.87 25.94
C ASN A 11 -2.14 0.38 25.39
N ILE A 12 -1.68 0.92 24.27
CA ILE A 12 -2.57 1.65 23.37
C ILE A 12 -3.38 0.59 22.61
N PRO A 13 -4.72 0.55 22.69
CA PRO A 13 -5.52 -0.24 21.78
C PRO A 13 -5.44 0.46 20.43
N THR A 14 -4.36 0.22 19.69
CA THR A 14 -4.39 0.45 18.25
C THR A 14 -5.46 -0.50 17.74
N ASN A 15 -6.56 0.01 17.20
CA ASN A 15 -7.58 -0.79 16.50
C ASN A 15 -7.03 -1.52 15.25
N HIS A 16 -5.71 -1.58 15.07
CA HIS A 16 -5.03 -2.51 14.20
C HIS A 16 -5.00 -3.87 14.91
N ALA A 17 -5.83 -4.81 14.45
CA ALA A 17 -5.77 -6.19 14.89
C ALA A 17 -4.31 -6.66 14.86
N ARG A 18 -3.76 -7.04 16.03
CA ARG A 18 -2.39 -7.55 16.08
C ARG A 18 -2.28 -8.73 15.13
N ARG A 19 -1.28 -8.69 14.24
CA ARG A 19 -1.00 -9.77 13.30
C ARG A 19 -0.85 -11.09 14.05
N ASP A 20 -1.59 -12.12 13.62
CA ASP A 20 -1.52 -13.43 14.25
C ASP A 20 -0.23 -14.14 13.80
N THR A 21 0.66 -14.39 14.75
CA THR A 21 1.97 -15.02 14.49
C THR A 21 1.97 -16.52 14.79
N SER A 22 0.84 -17.08 15.19
CA SER A 22 0.73 -18.51 15.49
C SER A 22 1.11 -19.38 14.27
N PRO A 23 1.69 -20.57 14.50
CA PRO A 23 2.07 -21.47 13.41
C PRO A 23 0.87 -21.83 12.52
N CYS A 24 1.11 -21.94 11.21
CA CYS A 24 0.08 -22.38 10.26
C CYS A 24 -0.23 -23.86 10.43
N GLN A 25 -1.51 -24.23 10.44
CA GLN A 25 -1.93 -25.63 10.47
C GLN A 25 -2.70 -25.99 9.20
N ALA A 26 -2.31 -27.10 8.57
CA ALA A 26 -2.96 -27.57 7.34
C ALA A 26 -4.44 -27.95 7.50
N ARG A 27 -4.92 -28.10 8.74
CA ARG A 27 -6.30 -28.48 9.08
C ARG A 27 -7.16 -27.32 9.54
N GLU A 28 -6.68 -26.07 9.42
CA GLU A 28 -7.50 -24.89 9.69
C GLU A 28 -8.73 -24.89 8.78
N LYS A 29 -9.92 -24.82 9.40
CA LYS A 29 -11.19 -24.88 8.67
C LYS A 29 -11.55 -23.55 7.99
N TYR A 30 -11.11 -22.43 8.55
CA TYR A 30 -11.50 -21.09 8.11
C TYR A 30 -10.27 -20.24 7.82
N ARG A 31 -10.44 -19.23 6.96
CA ARG A 31 -9.40 -18.26 6.63
C ARG A 31 -9.11 -17.38 7.85
N ARG A 32 -7.85 -17.01 8.03
CA ARG A 32 -7.47 -15.99 9.01
C ARG A 32 -7.89 -14.60 8.49
N PRO A 33 -8.36 -13.69 9.37
CA PRO A 33 -8.76 -12.34 8.96
C PRO A 33 -7.65 -11.52 8.29
N ASP A 34 -6.39 -11.80 8.61
CA ASP A 34 -5.22 -11.14 8.03
C ASP A 34 -4.72 -11.79 6.73
N GLY A 35 -5.38 -12.86 6.25
CA GLY A 35 -5.02 -13.60 5.04
C GLY A 35 -3.82 -14.55 5.19
N ARG A 36 -3.17 -14.60 6.36
CA ARG A 36 -2.01 -15.47 6.59
C ARG A 36 -2.39 -16.95 6.54
N CYS A 37 -1.41 -17.80 6.21
CA CYS A 37 -1.55 -19.26 6.14
C CYS A 37 -2.43 -19.80 5.01
N ASN A 38 -2.89 -18.95 4.08
CA ASN A 38 -3.52 -19.40 2.84
C ASN A 38 -2.55 -20.23 1.98
N ASN A 39 -1.24 -19.91 2.05
CA ASN A 39 -0.17 -20.73 1.48
C ASN A 39 0.73 -21.28 2.59
N LEU A 40 0.72 -22.60 2.80
CA LEU A 40 1.48 -23.24 3.88
C LEU A 40 3.01 -23.18 3.70
N ARG A 41 3.50 -23.05 2.47
CA ARG A 41 4.94 -22.92 2.19
C ARG A 41 5.42 -21.48 2.36
N ASN A 42 4.55 -20.53 2.02
CA ASN A 42 4.82 -19.10 2.14
C ASN A 42 3.65 -18.42 2.86
N PRO A 43 3.60 -18.50 4.20
CA PRO A 43 2.45 -18.07 5.01
C PRO A 43 1.94 -16.65 4.75
N ASP A 44 2.82 -15.76 4.33
CA ASP A 44 2.55 -14.32 4.17
C ASP A 44 2.14 -13.94 2.75
N TRP A 45 2.10 -14.86 1.80
CA TRP A 45 1.68 -14.55 0.44
C TRP A 45 0.20 -14.17 0.40
N GLY A 46 -0.08 -12.91 0.05
CA GLY A 46 -1.43 -12.36 0.00
C GLY A 46 -2.02 -12.00 1.36
N SER A 47 -1.22 -12.01 2.44
CA SER A 47 -1.68 -11.46 3.73
C SER A 47 -1.77 -9.93 3.66
N THR A 48 -2.62 -9.34 4.49
CA THR A 48 -2.73 -7.87 4.61
C THR A 48 -1.44 -7.24 5.16
N ASN A 49 -1.28 -5.93 4.97
CA ASN A 49 -0.16 -5.12 5.47
C ASN A 49 1.24 -5.60 5.02
N ILE A 50 1.33 -6.15 3.81
CA ILE A 50 2.60 -6.45 3.14
C ILE A 50 2.78 -5.56 1.90
N PRO A 51 4.00 -5.38 1.39
CA PRO A 51 4.22 -4.61 0.16
C PRO A 51 3.53 -5.25 -1.05
N LEU A 52 3.04 -4.40 -1.96
CA LEU A 52 2.54 -4.84 -3.27
C LEU A 52 3.65 -5.56 -4.06
N THR A 53 3.28 -6.67 -4.71
CA THR A 53 4.21 -7.44 -5.53
C THR A 53 4.55 -6.66 -6.82
N ARG A 54 5.83 -6.59 -7.15
CA ARG A 54 6.31 -5.96 -8.39
C ARG A 54 6.49 -7.00 -9.49
N VAL A 55 5.70 -6.88 -10.57
CA VAL A 55 5.86 -7.72 -11.78
C VAL A 55 7.02 -7.21 -12.66
N LEU A 56 7.34 -5.92 -12.57
CA LEU A 56 8.46 -5.28 -13.26
C LEU A 56 9.33 -4.49 -12.27
N PRO A 57 10.63 -4.28 -12.57
CA PRO A 57 11.49 -3.40 -11.78
C PRO A 57 10.89 -2.00 -11.62
N ASN A 58 11.28 -1.31 -10.54
CA ASN A 58 10.86 0.08 -10.35
C ASN A 58 11.49 1.00 -11.42
N ALA A 59 10.91 2.19 -11.59
CA ALA A 59 11.39 3.20 -12.54
C ALA A 59 11.43 4.59 -11.89
N TYR A 60 12.00 4.69 -10.70
CA TYR A 60 12.19 5.96 -9.99
C TYR A 60 13.33 6.78 -10.62
N LYS A 61 13.35 8.09 -10.39
CA LYS A 61 14.42 8.99 -10.87
C LYS A 61 15.79 8.57 -10.34
N ASP A 62 15.83 8.13 -9.08
CA ASP A 62 17.01 7.71 -8.33
C ASP A 62 17.08 6.19 -8.13
N ASN A 63 16.26 5.42 -8.84
CA ASN A 63 16.06 3.97 -8.65
C ASN A 63 15.63 3.55 -7.23
N ASN A 64 15.16 4.48 -6.40
CA ASN A 64 14.81 4.22 -5.00
C ASN A 64 13.42 4.73 -4.64
N SER A 65 13.22 6.05 -4.55
CA SER A 65 11.99 6.63 -4.01
C SER A 65 11.51 7.90 -4.71
N ILE A 66 12.38 8.61 -5.43
CA ILE A 66 12.00 9.88 -6.06
C ILE A 66 11.18 9.58 -7.32
N PRO A 67 9.92 10.08 -7.42
CA PRO A 67 9.09 9.85 -8.60
C PRO A 67 9.79 10.25 -9.90
N ARG A 68 9.56 9.46 -10.96
CA ARG A 68 10.15 9.70 -12.28
C ARG A 68 9.71 11.05 -12.83
N ILE A 69 10.65 11.81 -13.38
CA ILE A 69 10.39 13.12 -14.02
C ILE A 69 10.71 13.15 -15.51
N THR A 70 11.36 12.12 -16.04
CA THR A 70 11.73 12.01 -17.46
C THR A 70 11.06 10.83 -18.13
N GLY A 71 10.79 10.93 -19.44
CA GLY A 71 10.34 9.81 -20.27
C GLY A 71 11.49 8.93 -20.76
N VAL A 72 11.17 7.88 -21.50
CA VAL A 72 12.17 6.94 -22.07
C VAL A 72 13.21 7.65 -22.95
N GLY A 73 12.80 8.72 -23.65
CA GLY A 73 13.69 9.55 -24.48
C GLY A 73 14.40 10.70 -23.73
N GLY A 74 14.36 10.74 -22.40
CA GLY A 74 15.03 11.77 -21.60
C GLY A 74 14.29 13.10 -21.46
N ALA A 75 13.21 13.33 -22.22
CA ALA A 75 12.38 14.52 -22.11
C ALA A 75 11.62 14.58 -20.77
N ILE A 76 11.36 15.79 -20.26
CA ILE A 76 10.59 16.01 -19.02
C ILE A 76 9.13 15.57 -19.21
N LEU A 77 8.58 14.84 -18.23
CA LEU A 77 7.18 14.44 -18.23
C LEU A 77 6.26 15.65 -17.98
N PRO A 78 5.13 15.78 -18.70
CA PRO A 78 4.16 16.83 -18.44
C PRO A 78 3.53 16.67 -17.05
N GLY A 79 3.09 17.80 -16.47
CA GLY A 79 2.36 17.77 -15.20
C GLY A 79 1.06 16.95 -15.32
N ALA A 80 0.72 16.20 -14.27
CA ALA A 80 -0.48 15.35 -14.25
C ALA A 80 -1.76 16.14 -14.56
N ARG A 81 -1.87 17.39 -14.10
CA ARG A 81 -3.01 18.27 -14.42
C ARG A 81 -3.06 18.64 -15.89
N THR A 82 -1.91 18.93 -16.51
CA THR A 82 -1.81 19.23 -17.95
C THR A 82 -2.27 18.03 -18.79
N VAL A 83 -1.87 16.81 -18.42
CA VAL A 83 -2.36 15.59 -19.09
C VAL A 83 -3.86 15.39 -18.87
N SER A 84 -4.35 15.60 -17.65
CA SER A 84 -5.78 15.50 -17.34
C SER A 84 -6.62 16.42 -18.23
N VAL A 85 -6.27 17.70 -18.34
CA VAL A 85 -7.06 18.66 -19.13
C VAL A 85 -6.96 18.42 -20.64
N ASN A 86 -5.79 17.99 -21.14
CA ASN A 86 -5.56 17.83 -22.57
C ASN A 86 -5.99 16.45 -23.11
N CYS A 87 -6.06 15.42 -22.26
CA CYS A 87 -6.35 14.04 -22.69
C CYS A 87 -7.69 13.51 -22.14
N HIS A 88 -8.15 13.98 -20.97
CA HIS A 88 -9.39 13.52 -20.32
C HIS A 88 -10.45 14.62 -20.36
N GLY A 89 -10.87 14.98 -21.58
CA GLY A 89 -11.95 15.94 -21.79
C GLY A 89 -13.31 15.41 -21.31
N PRO A 90 -14.32 16.29 -21.23
CA PRO A 90 -15.69 15.88 -20.91
C PRO A 90 -16.17 14.81 -21.90
N SER A 91 -16.75 13.75 -21.37
CA SER A 91 -17.23 12.60 -22.13
C SER A 91 -18.62 12.24 -21.66
N ASP A 92 -19.64 12.59 -22.45
CA ASP A 92 -21.03 12.18 -22.24
C ASP A 92 -21.33 10.82 -22.89
N LYS A 93 -20.33 9.93 -22.91
CA LYS A 93 -20.48 8.60 -23.49
C LYS A 93 -21.42 7.78 -22.62
N ARG A 94 -22.55 7.38 -23.19
CA ARG A 94 -23.40 6.33 -22.63
C ARG A 94 -22.69 4.99 -22.79
N ALA A 95 -22.76 4.17 -21.74
CA ALA A 95 -22.33 2.79 -21.78
C ALA A 95 -23.57 1.90 -21.83
N ASP A 96 -23.53 0.85 -22.67
CA ASP A 96 -24.61 -0.14 -22.78
C ASP A 96 -24.52 -1.19 -21.66
N VAL A 97 -24.29 -0.73 -20.44
CA VAL A 97 -24.22 -1.54 -19.22
C VAL A 97 -24.90 -0.82 -18.07
N THR A 98 -25.35 -1.58 -17.07
CA THR A 98 -25.93 -1.00 -15.87
C THR A 98 -24.85 -0.32 -15.02
N LEU A 99 -25.25 0.64 -14.20
CA LEU A 99 -24.37 1.28 -13.22
C LEU A 99 -23.72 0.27 -12.25
N MET A 100 -24.36 -0.89 -12.05
CA MET A 100 -23.83 -1.96 -11.21
C MET A 100 -22.45 -2.44 -11.67
N VAL A 101 -22.12 -2.34 -12.95
CA VAL A 101 -20.78 -2.71 -13.45
C VAL A 101 -19.68 -1.85 -12.81
N MET A 102 -19.90 -0.53 -12.75
CA MET A 102 -18.95 0.39 -12.10
C MET A 102 -18.89 0.13 -10.58
N GLN A 103 -20.06 0.00 -9.94
CA GLN A 103 -20.14 -0.18 -8.49
C GLN A 103 -19.49 -1.48 -8.02
N TRP A 104 -19.69 -2.58 -8.76
CA TRP A 104 -19.05 -3.85 -8.47
C TRP A 104 -17.53 -3.80 -8.67
N GLY A 105 -17.07 -3.01 -9.64
CA GLY A 105 -15.64 -2.75 -9.84
C GLY A 105 -14.98 -2.15 -8.59
N GLN A 106 -15.59 -1.12 -7.99
CA GLN A 106 -15.07 -0.52 -6.76
C GLN A 106 -15.18 -1.46 -5.55
N PHE A 107 -16.25 -2.25 -5.47
CA PHE A 107 -16.39 -3.25 -4.40
C PHE A 107 -15.25 -4.27 -4.45
N LEU A 108 -14.87 -4.75 -5.64
CA LEU A 108 -13.76 -5.68 -5.83
C LEU A 108 -12.39 -5.02 -5.57
N ASP A 109 -12.18 -3.80 -6.08
CA ASP A 109 -10.95 -3.01 -5.84
C ASP A 109 -10.66 -2.90 -4.33
N HIS A 110 -11.69 -2.54 -3.55
CA HIS A 110 -11.59 -2.40 -2.10
C HIS A 110 -11.44 -3.72 -1.32
N ASP A 111 -11.73 -4.88 -1.92
CA ASP A 111 -11.48 -6.19 -1.30
C ASP A 111 -10.05 -6.70 -1.57
N VAL A 112 -9.46 -6.26 -2.68
CA VAL A 112 -8.16 -6.77 -3.16
C VAL A 112 -6.99 -5.94 -2.63
N ASP A 113 -7.08 -4.61 -2.65
CA ASP A 113 -5.96 -3.77 -2.27
C ASP A 113 -6.35 -2.43 -1.62
N LEU A 114 -5.38 -1.89 -0.88
CA LEU A 114 -5.42 -0.56 -0.31
C LEU A 114 -3.98 -0.07 -0.14
N THR A 115 -3.66 1.08 -0.72
CA THR A 115 -2.42 1.80 -0.42
C THR A 115 -2.72 2.95 0.54
N PRO A 116 -2.47 2.80 1.86
CA PRO A 116 -2.80 3.85 2.82
C PRO A 116 -1.92 5.08 2.58
N HIS A 117 -2.50 6.26 2.76
CA HIS A 117 -1.73 7.48 2.86
C HIS A 117 -1.17 7.59 4.29
N PRO A 118 0.09 8.01 4.49
CA PRO A 118 0.60 8.31 5.83
C PRO A 118 -0.32 9.31 6.52
N SER A 119 -0.79 8.96 7.72
CA SER A 119 -1.53 9.90 8.55
C SER A 119 -0.59 11.06 8.93
N ARG A 120 -1.14 12.28 9.04
CA ARG A 120 -0.39 13.50 9.43
C ARG A 120 0.40 13.39 10.74
N GLU A 121 0.18 12.33 11.52
CA GLU A 121 0.90 12.05 12.76
C GLU A 121 2.34 11.55 12.51
N PHE A 122 2.59 10.91 11.35
CA PHE A 122 3.93 10.49 10.94
C PHE A 122 4.79 11.65 10.41
N THR A 123 4.19 12.70 9.84
CA THR A 123 4.96 13.82 9.26
C THR A 123 5.56 14.76 10.30
N HIS A 124 5.04 14.80 11.54
CA HIS A 124 5.57 15.71 12.56
C HIS A 124 6.78 15.15 13.31
N ARG A 125 6.87 13.84 13.54
CA ARG A 125 8.01 13.28 14.31
C ARG A 125 9.28 13.09 13.49
N ASP A 126 9.17 12.86 12.19
CA ASP A 126 10.32 12.61 11.32
C ASP A 126 10.96 13.91 10.76
N LEU A 127 10.27 15.05 10.89
CA LEU A 127 10.84 16.37 10.58
C LEU A 127 11.69 16.92 11.75
N ASP A 128 11.37 16.56 12.99
CA ASP A 128 12.08 17.06 14.18
C ASP A 128 13.44 16.36 14.39
N LEU A 129 13.61 15.10 13.93
CA LEU A 129 14.89 14.38 14.06
C LEU A 129 15.98 14.86 13.09
N ASN A 130 15.61 15.52 11.98
CA ASN A 130 16.57 16.01 10.99
C ASN A 130 16.91 17.50 11.16
N LEU A 131 16.29 18.20 12.12
CA LEU A 131 16.66 19.58 12.48
C LEU A 131 17.45 19.70 13.78
N ALA A 132 17.63 18.62 14.55
CA ALA A 132 18.39 18.64 15.81
C ALA A 132 19.88 18.24 15.67
N THR A 133 20.38 18.11 14.44
CA THR A 133 21.81 17.86 14.15
C THR A 133 22.36 18.82 13.10
N GLN A 134 22.23 20.13 13.37
CA GLN A 134 23.13 21.18 12.90
C GLN A 134 23.41 22.16 14.04
#